data_AF-A0AAF0XR20-F1
#
_entry.id   AF-A0AAF0XR20-F1
#
_cell.length_a   1.000
_cell.length_b   1.000
_cell.length_c   1.000
_cell.angle_alpha   90.00
_cell.angle_beta   90.00
_cell.angle_gamma   90.00
#
_symmetry.space_group_name_H-M   'P 1'
#
loop_
_entity.id
_entity.type
_entity.pdbx_description
1 polymer ?
#
loop_
_entity_poly.entity_id
_entity_poly.type
_entity_poly.pdbx_seq_one_letter_code
_entity_poly.pdbx_strand_id
1 'polypeptide(L)'
;MFLVAIGRPRFDAEGKITFSGKIGIFPFVTKEPTKRSSGNRAAGTLETKAMTSVTRDKVRSNLINDMVPTIIKKWSREDAYLLIIVRQDNAITPIDPNDRELVLT
;
A
#
# COMPACT_ATOMS: atom_id res chain seq x y z
N MET A 1 10.55 -5.12 2.39
CA MET A 1 10.20 -4.09 1.39
C MET A 1 8.81 -3.55 1.71
N PHE A 2 8.53 -2.29 1.41
CA PHE A 2 7.22 -1.67 1.60
C PHE A 2 6.79 -1.00 0.30
N LEU A 3 5.50 -1.07 0.00
CA LEU A 3 4.85 -0.18 -0.95
C LEU A 3 4.30 1.02 -0.18
N VAL A 4 4.59 2.24 -0.64
CA VAL A 4 4.16 3.46 0.05
C VAL A 4 3.34 4.30 -0.93
N ALA A 5 2.13 4.66 -0.51
CA ALA A 5 1.25 5.53 -1.27
C ALA A 5 1.20 6.91 -0.59
N ILE A 6 1.54 7.94 -1.36
CA ILE A 6 1.50 9.33 -0.93
C ILE A 6 0.87 10.17 -2.05
N GLY A 7 -0.06 11.04 -1.67
CA GLY A 7 -0.61 12.10 -2.51
C GLY A 7 0.01 13.45 -2.17
N ARG A 8 -0.25 14.44 -3.02
CA ARG A 8 0.13 15.83 -2.75
C ARG A 8 -0.72 16.39 -1.59
N PRO A 9 -0.12 16.97 -0.53
CA PRO A 9 -0.89 17.65 0.50
C PRO A 9 -1.72 18.80 -0.08
N ARG A 10 -2.91 19.01 0.46
CA ARG A 10 -3.82 20.11 0.10
C ARG A 10 -4.14 20.93 1.34
N PHE A 11 -4.37 22.22 1.10
CA PHE A 11 -4.60 23.23 2.12
C PHE A 11 -5.84 24.06 1.74
N ASP A 12 -6.58 24.54 2.73
CA ASP A 12 -7.64 25.52 2.53
C ASP A 12 -7.07 26.94 2.32
N ALA A 13 -7.96 27.93 2.16
CA ALA A 13 -7.59 29.32 1.90
C ALA A 13 -6.80 29.94 3.08
N GLU A 14 -7.02 29.43 4.29
CA GLU A 14 -6.37 29.84 5.53
C GLU A 14 -5.03 29.10 5.76
N GLY A 15 -4.64 28.19 4.86
CA GLY A 15 -3.38 27.45 4.93
C GLY A 15 -3.40 26.26 5.90
N LYS A 16 -4.58 25.81 6.34
CA LYS A 16 -4.75 24.60 7.14
C LYS A 16 -4.85 23.37 6.25
N ILE A 17 -4.22 22.28 6.68
CA ILE A 17 -4.19 21.01 5.94
C ILE A 17 -5.60 20.41 5.89
N THR A 18 -6.17 20.31 4.70
CA THR A 18 -7.43 19.60 4.42
C THR A 18 -7.18 18.15 4.02
N PHE A 19 -6.05 17.88 3.36
CA PHE A 19 -5.61 16.55 3.00
C PHE A 19 -4.09 16.43 3.17
N SER A 20 -3.65 15.54 4.06
CA SER A 20 -2.23 15.40 4.37
C SER A 20 -1.42 14.70 3.28
N GLY A 21 -2.06 14.06 2.29
CA GLY A 21 -1.38 13.21 1.32
C GLY A 21 -0.98 11.82 1.84
N LYS A 22 -1.06 11.56 3.14
CA LYS A 22 -0.61 10.28 3.73
C LYS A 22 -1.65 9.17 3.50
N ILE A 23 -1.49 8.40 2.42
CA ILE A 23 -2.42 7.29 2.08
C ILE A 23 -2.08 6.04 2.89
N GLY A 24 -0.88 5.48 2.77
CA GLY A 24 -0.59 4.22 3.46
C GLY A 24 0.81 3.66 3.23
N ILE A 25 1.16 2.68 4.08
CA ILE A 25 2.37 1.88 4.00
C ILE A 25 1.93 0.42 4.02
N PHE A 26 2.32 -0.33 3.00
CA PHE A 26 1.90 -1.70 2.79
C PHE A 26 3.14 -2.62 2.82
N PRO A 27 3.37 -3.35 3.93
CA PRO A 27 4.53 -4.22 4.06
C PRO A 27 4.38 -5.50 3.25
N PHE A 28 5.43 -5.89 2.54
CA PHE A 28 5.53 -7.24 1.96
C PHE A 28 6.01 -8.22 3.02
N VAL A 29 5.07 -8.88 3.69
CA VAL A 29 5.33 -9.80 4.81
C VAL A 29 4.54 -11.10 4.69
N THR A 30 5.13 -12.20 5.18
CA THR A 30 4.45 -13.49 5.40
C THR A 30 4.21 -13.70 6.90
N LYS A 31 3.17 -14.47 7.24
CA LYS A 31 3.01 -15.01 8.59
C LYS A 31 3.43 -16.47 8.57
N GLU A 32 4.40 -16.81 9.39
CA GLU A 32 4.93 -18.17 9.50
C GLU A 32 4.98 -18.61 10.96
N PRO A 33 4.66 -19.88 11.27
CA PRO A 33 4.85 -20.39 12.62
C PRO A 33 6.33 -20.42 13.00
N THR A 34 6.63 -20.03 14.24
CA THR A 34 7.96 -20.13 14.83
C THR A 34 8.43 -21.58 14.83
N LYS A 35 9.62 -21.82 14.27
CA LYS A 35 10.23 -23.16 14.23
C LYS A 35 10.81 -23.59 15.58
N ARG A 36 11.20 -22.63 16.42
CA ARG A 36 11.87 -22.88 17.69
C ARG A 36 11.19 -22.06 18.79
N SER A 37 11.01 -22.68 19.95
CA SER A 37 10.62 -21.97 21.15
C SER A 37 11.77 -21.09 21.66
N SER A 38 11.44 -19.87 22.05
CA SER A 38 12.32 -18.95 22.77
C SER A 38 11.59 -18.48 24.03
N GLY A 39 12.32 -17.89 24.98
CA GLY A 39 11.73 -17.43 26.24
C GLY A 39 10.51 -16.51 26.07
N ASN A 40 10.42 -15.81 24.93
CA ASN A 40 9.32 -14.88 24.65
C ASN A 40 8.28 -15.41 23.65
N ARG A 41 8.52 -16.56 23.01
CA ARG A 41 7.67 -17.09 21.93
C ARG A 41 7.72 -18.61 21.90
N ALA A 42 6.59 -19.26 22.18
CA ALA A 42 6.44 -20.70 22.01
C ALA A 42 6.66 -21.09 20.53
N ALA A 43 7.04 -22.35 20.27
CA ALA A 43 7.05 -22.90 18.92
C ALA A 43 5.61 -22.95 18.39
N GLY A 44 5.42 -22.67 17.10
CA GLY A 44 4.11 -22.62 16.45
C GLY A 44 3.39 -21.26 16.52
N THR A 45 3.88 -20.30 17.30
CA THR A 45 3.34 -18.93 17.30
C THR A 45 3.55 -18.28 15.93
N LEU A 46 2.50 -17.72 15.32
CA LEU A 46 2.63 -17.00 14.06
C LEU A 46 3.48 -15.74 14.23
N GLU A 47 4.58 -15.67 13.50
CA GLU A 47 5.45 -14.52 13.39
C GLU A 47 5.33 -13.87 12.02
N THR A 48 5.32 -12.54 12.02
CA THR A 48 5.41 -11.75 10.79
C THR A 48 6.88 -11.67 10.36
N LYS A 49 7.18 -12.15 9.15
CA LYS A 49 8.50 -12.08 8.53
C LYS A 49 8.47 -11.28 7.25
N ALA A 50 9.57 -10.59 6.96
CA ALA A 50 9.73 -9.93 5.68
C ALA A 50 9.77 -10.97 4.56
N MET A 51 9.04 -10.71 3.47
CA MET A 51 9.16 -11.51 2.26
C MET A 51 10.57 -11.39 1.69
N THR A 52 11.15 -12.53 1.33
CA THR A 52 12.49 -12.61 0.73
C THR A 52 12.49 -12.30 -0.76
N SER A 53 11.36 -12.53 -1.44
CA SER A 53 11.14 -12.19 -2.84
C SER A 53 9.78 -11.54 -3.01
N VAL A 54 9.72 -10.47 -3.80
CA VAL A 54 8.48 -9.78 -4.14
C VAL A 54 8.34 -9.81 -5.66
N THR A 55 7.32 -10.54 -6.11
CA THR A 55 7.01 -10.71 -7.53
C THR A 55 6.04 -9.62 -7.99
N ARG A 56 5.97 -9.43 -9.32
CA ARG A 56 5.01 -8.51 -9.94
C ARG A 56 3.57 -8.80 -9.51
N ASP A 57 3.18 -10.07 -9.42
CA ASP A 57 1.83 -10.46 -9.01
C ASP A 57 1.54 -10.11 -7.55
N LYS A 58 2.56 -10.18 -6.68
CA LYS A 58 2.40 -9.79 -5.29
C LYS A 58 2.25 -8.28 -5.13
N VAL A 59 2.98 -7.51 -5.92
CA VAL A 59 2.82 -6.06 -6.02
C VAL A 59 1.42 -5.71 -6.54
N ARG A 60 0.99 -6.32 -7.65
CA ARG A 60 -0.35 -6.14 -8.23
C ARG A 60 -1.45 -6.45 -7.22
N SER A 61 -1.37 -7.60 -6.56
CA SER A 61 -2.34 -8.02 -5.54
C SER A 61 -2.43 -7.02 -4.39
N ASN A 62 -1.30 -6.49 -3.91
CA ASN A 62 -1.29 -5.49 -2.85
C ASN A 62 -1.85 -4.14 -3.33
N LEU A 63 -1.57 -3.74 -4.57
CA LEU A 63 -2.15 -2.53 -5.16
C LEU A 63 -3.68 -2.63 -5.21
N ILE A 64 -4.22 -3.74 -5.74
CA ILE A 64 -5.67 -3.94 -5.91
C ILE A 64 -6.38 -4.11 -4.56
N ASN A 65 -5.86 -4.95 -3.68
CA ASN A 65 -6.59 -5.35 -2.47
C ASN A 65 -6.36 -4.41 -1.28
N ASP A 66 -5.21 -3.75 -1.22
CA ASP A 66 -4.83 -2.93 -0.06
C ASP A 66 -4.74 -1.44 -0.43
N MET A 67 -3.96 -1.10 -1.46
CA MET A 67 -3.67 0.31 -1.80
C MET A 67 -4.89 1.04 -2.35
N VAL A 68 -5.52 0.52 -3.41
CA VAL A 68 -6.65 1.15 -4.09
C VAL A 68 -7.82 1.43 -3.12
N PRO A 69 -8.27 0.46 -2.30
CA PRO A 69 -9.31 0.72 -1.30
C PRO A 69 -8.89 1.78 -0.27
N THR A 70 -7.62 1.81 0.10
CA THR A 70 -7.09 2.81 1.04
C THR A 70 -7.10 4.22 0.43
N ILE A 71 -6.76 4.34 -0.87
CA ILE A 71 -6.88 5.61 -1.60
C ILE A 71 -8.32 6.07 -1.58
N ILE A 72 -9.26 5.23 -2.04
CA ILE A 72 -10.68 5.58 -2.11
C ILE A 72 -11.22 6.02 -0.75
N LYS A 73 -10.86 5.30 0.33
CA LYS A 73 -11.29 5.62 1.70
C LYS A 73 -10.74 6.96 2.22
N LYS A 74 -9.52 7.32 1.82
CA LYS A 74 -8.84 8.53 2.30
C LYS A 74 -9.00 9.74 1.39
N TRP A 75 -9.46 9.55 0.17
CA TRP A 75 -9.69 10.63 -0.77
C TRP A 75 -10.84 11.51 -0.28
N SER A 76 -10.67 12.82 -0.37
CA SER A 76 -11.71 13.79 -0.02
C SER A 76 -12.94 13.60 -0.90
N ARG A 77 -14.14 13.63 -0.30
CA ARG A 77 -15.41 13.56 -1.05
C ARG A 77 -15.55 14.72 -2.04
N GLU A 78 -15.03 15.89 -1.66
CA GLU A 78 -14.98 17.08 -2.51
C GLU A 78 -14.19 16.84 -3.80
N ASP A 79 -13.28 15.87 -3.82
CA ASP A 79 -12.42 15.57 -4.97
C ASP A 79 -12.73 14.20 -5.58
N ALA A 80 -13.86 13.58 -5.20
CA ALA A 80 -14.24 12.26 -5.69
C ALA A 80 -14.52 12.25 -7.20
N TYR A 81 -14.83 13.41 -7.80
CA TYR A 81 -15.02 13.56 -9.24
C TYR A 81 -13.72 13.81 -10.01
N LEU A 82 -12.59 14.01 -9.32
CA LEU A 82 -11.32 14.26 -9.97
C LEU A 82 -10.63 12.95 -10.35
N LEU A 83 -10.00 12.95 -11.53
CA LEU A 83 -9.17 11.83 -11.96
C LEU A 83 -7.97 11.65 -11.03
N ILE A 84 -7.81 10.44 -10.50
CA ILE A 84 -6.64 10.06 -9.71
C ILE A 84 -5.58 9.48 -10.66
N ILE A 85 -4.44 10.16 -10.75
CA ILE A 85 -3.28 9.68 -11.51
C ILE A 85 -2.28 9.07 -10.53
N VAL A 86 -2.04 7.76 -10.65
CA VAL A 86 -1.02 7.05 -9.85
C VAL A 86 0.29 7.08 -10.60
N ARG A 87 1.34 7.59 -9.94
CA ARG A 87 2.72 7.55 -10.43
C ARG A 87 3.50 6.52 -9.61
N GLN A 88 4.10 5.55 -10.30
CA GLN A 88 4.99 4.57 -9.69
C GLN A 88 6.44 5.10 -9.70
N ASP A 89 7.28 4.52 -8.84
CA ASP A 89 8.73 4.71 -8.92
C ASP A 89 9.33 3.84 -10.04
N ASN A 90 10.64 3.99 -10.29
CA ASN A 90 11.34 3.20 -11.31
C ASN A 90 11.83 1.85 -10.73
N ALA A 91 11.03 1.21 -9.87
CA ALA A 91 11.40 -0.08 -9.29
C ALA A 91 11.52 -1.16 -10.36
N ILE A 92 12.28 -2.23 -10.06
CA ILE A 92 12.56 -3.35 -10.98
C ILE A 92 11.28 -4.11 -11.40
N THR A 93 10.21 -4.02 -10.61
CA THR A 93 8.92 -4.67 -10.86
C THR A 93 7.81 -3.66 -11.10
N PRO A 94 7.89 -2.83 -12.17
CA PRO A 94 6.81 -1.90 -12.47
C PRO A 94 5.58 -2.70 -12.91
N ILE A 95 4.41 -2.23 -12.48
CA ILE A 95 3.12 -2.67 -13.03
C ILE A 95 2.84 -1.86 -14.28
N ASP A 96 2.32 -2.52 -15.32
CA ASP A 96 1.91 -1.86 -16.55
C ASP A 96 0.91 -0.73 -16.21
N PRO A 97 1.14 0.52 -16.67
CA PRO A 97 0.19 1.61 -16.47
C PRO A 97 -1.22 1.31 -16.98
N ASN A 98 -1.37 0.38 -17.93
CA ASN A 98 -2.64 -0.06 -18.49
C ASN A 98 -3.03 -1.48 -18.02
N ASP A 99 -2.50 -1.95 -16.89
CA ASP A 99 -2.87 -3.25 -16.32
C ASP A 99 -4.38 -3.30 -16.06
N ARG A 100 -5.07 -4.21 -16.77
CA ARG A 100 -6.54 -4.30 -16.77
C ARG A 100 -7.12 -4.74 -15.42
N GLU A 101 -6.32 -5.36 -14.57
CA GLU A 101 -6.75 -5.78 -13.24
C GLU A 101 -6.70 -4.62 -12.24
N LEU A 102 -5.92 -3.57 -12.53
CA LEU A 102 -5.79 -2.40 -11.67
C LEU A 102 -6.82 -1.33 -12.04
N VAL A 103 -8.00 -1.45 -11.44
CA VAL A 103 -9.11 -0.50 -11.66
C VAL A 103 -9.36 0.31 -10.38
N LEU A 104 -9.23 1.64 -10.50
CA LEU A 104 -9.71 2.60 -9.52
C LEU A 104 -11.19 2.87 -9.83
N THR A 105 -12.11 2.20 -9.13
CA THR A 105 -13.56 2.37 -9.29
C THR A 105 -14.18 3.02 -8.07
#